data_AF-A0A8T4VGW8-F1
#
_entry.id   AF-A0A8T4VGW8-F1
#
_cell.length_a   1.000
_cell.length_b   1.000
_cell.length_c   1.000
_cell.angle_alpha   90.00
_cell.angle_beta   90.00
_cell.angle_gamma   90.00
#
_symmetry.space_group_name_H-M   'P 1'
#
loop_
_entity.id
_entity.type
_entity.pdbx_description
1 polymer ?
#
loop_
_entity_poly.entity_id
_entity_poly.type
_entity_poly.pdbx_seq_one_letter_code
_entity_poly.pdbx_strand_id
1 'polypeptide(L)'
;MNTVMINRGSTLKLAREEIAQAKIYTGAEALRNGLIDQIGSETDALDRAALLAGVFNYKVQQYGLTPGNVFVIRLSSNETATNTVPLNYFLYVSE
;
A
#
# COMPACT_ATOMS: atom_id res chain seq x y z
N MET A 1 -9.13 -0.83 -20.22
CA MET A 1 -10.01 -1.48 -19.21
C MET A 1 -9.61 -0.96 -17.81
N ASN A 2 -10.51 -0.88 -16.84
CA ASN A 2 -10.18 -0.39 -15.48
C ASN A 2 -9.89 -1.59 -14.55
N THR A 3 -8.60 -1.85 -14.29
CA THR A 3 -8.09 -3.01 -13.55
C THR A 3 -8.66 -3.13 -12.14
N VAL A 4 -8.84 -2.00 -11.44
CA VAL A 4 -9.37 -1.99 -10.07
C VAL A 4 -10.82 -2.51 -10.04
N MET A 5 -11.66 -2.04 -10.98
CA MET A 5 -13.05 -2.48 -11.08
C MET A 5 -13.15 -3.98 -11.37
N ILE A 6 -12.26 -4.51 -12.21
CA ILE A 6 -12.24 -5.93 -12.57
C ILE A 6 -11.87 -6.79 -11.36
N ASN A 7 -10.82 -6.41 -10.62
CA ASN A 7 -10.32 -7.23 -9.52
C ASN A 7 -11.17 -7.11 -8.25
N ARG A 8 -11.75 -5.93 -7.99
CA ARG A 8 -12.57 -5.70 -6.79
C ARG A 8 -14.04 -6.03 -7.02
N GLY A 9 -14.52 -5.95 -8.26
CA GLY A 9 -15.86 -6.41 -8.66
C GLY A 9 -16.97 -5.89 -7.76
N SER A 10 -17.80 -6.80 -7.24
CA SER A 10 -18.94 -6.51 -6.37
C SER A 10 -18.56 -6.07 -4.95
N THR A 11 -17.31 -6.26 -4.52
CA THR A 11 -16.86 -5.80 -3.20
C THR A 11 -16.65 -4.29 -3.16
N LEU A 12 -16.36 -3.70 -4.32
CA LEU A 12 -16.07 -2.29 -4.46
C LEU A 12 -17.36 -1.46 -4.41
N LYS A 13 -17.40 -0.50 -3.49
CA LYS A 13 -18.58 0.37 -3.30
C LYS A 13 -18.46 1.73 -3.98
N LEU A 14 -17.26 2.08 -4.44
CA LEU A 14 -16.99 3.35 -5.10
C LEU A 14 -17.34 3.28 -6.58
N ALA A 15 -17.86 4.39 -7.09
CA ALA A 15 -18.06 4.54 -8.53
C ALA A 15 -16.71 4.69 -9.25
N ARG A 16 -16.71 4.39 -10.55
CA ARG A 16 -15.51 4.51 -11.40
C ARG A 16 -14.91 5.92 -11.35
N GLU A 17 -15.78 6.92 -11.35
CA GLU A 17 -15.46 8.34 -11.37
C GLU A 17 -14.76 8.77 -10.08
N GLU A 18 -15.08 8.13 -8.96
CA GLU A 18 -14.45 8.39 -7.67
C GLU A 18 -13.04 7.82 -7.61
N ILE A 19 -12.83 6.60 -8.13
CA ILE A 19 -11.51 5.96 -8.19
C ILE A 19 -10.57 6.71 -9.14
N ALA A 20 -11.11 7.26 -10.24
CA ALA A 20 -10.32 8.00 -11.22
C ALA A 20 -9.74 9.32 -10.67
N GLN A 21 -10.20 9.80 -9.51
CA GLN A 21 -9.74 11.05 -8.89
C GLN A 21 -8.44 10.90 -8.09
N ALA A 22 -7.87 9.69 -7.99
CA ALA A 22 -6.63 9.42 -7.26
C ALA A 22 -6.63 9.94 -5.80
N LYS A 23 -7.79 9.87 -5.13
CA LYS A 23 -7.94 10.24 -3.72
C LYS A 23 -7.12 9.31 -2.83
N ILE A 24 -6.59 9.87 -1.75
CA ILE A 24 -5.96 9.11 -0.67
C ILE A 24 -7.07 8.64 0.28
N TYR A 25 -7.03 7.36 0.65
CA TYR A 25 -7.96 6.75 1.61
C TYR A 25 -7.16 6.22 2.79
N THR A 26 -7.63 6.48 4.00
CA THR A 26 -7.13 5.79 5.19
C THR A 26 -7.45 4.30 5.10
N GLY A 27 -6.70 3.44 5.80
CA GLY A 27 -6.95 2.00 5.79
C GLY A 27 -8.40 1.65 6.16
N ALA A 28 -8.99 2.36 7.12
CA ALA A 28 -10.38 2.17 7.52
C ALA A 28 -11.38 2.56 6.42
N GLU A 29 -11.13 3.66 5.69
CA GLU A 29 -11.95 4.03 4.53
C GLU A 29 -11.82 3.04 3.39
N ALA A 30 -10.60 2.60 3.09
CA ALA A 30 -10.32 1.62 2.06
C ALA A 30 -11.07 0.30 2.33
N LEU A 31 -11.09 -0.16 3.59
CA LEU A 31 -11.84 -1.34 3.99
C LEU A 31 -13.35 -1.13 3.82
N ARG A 32 -13.89 0.00 4.30
CA ARG A 32 -15.32 0.31 4.17
C ARG A 32 -15.78 0.36 2.72
N ASN A 33 -14.93 0.90 1.84
CA ASN A 33 -15.18 1.08 0.42
C ASN A 33 -14.89 -0.16 -0.43
N GLY A 34 -14.32 -1.22 0.16
CA GLY A 34 -13.98 -2.45 -0.54
C GLY A 34 -12.77 -2.31 -1.46
N LEU A 35 -11.87 -1.36 -1.19
CA LEU A 35 -10.58 -1.25 -1.85
C LEU A 35 -9.57 -2.28 -1.32
N ILE A 36 -9.75 -2.73 -0.07
CA ILE A 36 -8.98 -3.81 0.56
C ILE A 36 -9.93 -4.80 1.24
N ASP A 37 -9.44 -5.99 1.53
CA ASP A 37 -10.24 -7.07 2.14
C ASP A 37 -10.15 -7.08 3.67
N GLN A 38 -8.99 -6.69 4.22
CA GLN A 38 -8.71 -6.74 5.65
C GLN A 38 -7.61 -5.75 6.05
N ILE A 39 -7.67 -5.27 7.30
CA ILE A 39 -6.56 -4.59 7.97
C ILE A 39 -5.94 -5.60 8.94
N GLY A 40 -4.62 -5.74 8.91
CA GLY A 40 -3.90 -6.71 9.75
C GLY A 40 -2.40 -6.48 9.76
N SER A 41 -1.70 -7.39 10.43
CA SER A 41 -0.24 -7.47 10.54
C SER A 41 0.38 -8.25 9.37
N GLU A 42 1.72 -8.28 9.31
CA GLU A 42 2.46 -9.14 8.37
C GLU A 42 2.10 -10.63 8.57
N THR A 43 1.94 -11.08 9.82
CA THR A 43 1.54 -12.45 10.14
C THR A 43 0.19 -12.80 9.53
N ASP A 44 -0.79 -11.91 9.61
CA ASP A 44 -2.12 -12.13 9.01
C ASP A 44 -2.03 -12.30 7.48
N ALA A 45 -1.14 -11.53 6.83
CA ALA A 45 -0.90 -11.64 5.39
C ALA A 45 -0.23 -12.96 5.02
N LEU A 46 0.78 -13.39 5.80
CA LEU A 46 1.48 -14.66 5.60
C LEU A 46 0.55 -15.87 5.80
N ASP A 47 -0.25 -15.85 6.87
CA ASP A 47 -1.22 -16.92 7.16
C ASP A 47 -2.27 -17.01 6.06
N ARG A 48 -2.77 -15.86 5.58
CA ARG A 48 -3.71 -15.84 4.45
C ARG A 48 -3.08 -16.38 3.17
N ALA A 49 -1.83 -16.04 2.88
CA ALA A 49 -1.12 -16.55 1.71
C ALA A 49 -0.88 -18.06 1.80
N ALA A 50 -0.44 -18.54 2.97
CA ALA A 50 -0.22 -19.96 3.24
C ALA A 50 -1.51 -20.77 3.09
N LEU A 51 -2.62 -20.26 3.62
CA LEU A 51 -3.95 -20.84 3.48
C LEU A 51 -4.39 -20.94 2.01
N LEU A 52 -4.23 -19.86 1.23
CA LEU A 52 -4.60 -19.83 -0.19
C LEU A 52 -3.72 -20.77 -1.04
N ALA A 53 -2.45 -20.93 -0.67
CA ALA A 53 -1.53 -21.85 -1.34
C ALA A 53 -1.63 -23.30 -0.84
N GLY A 54 -2.35 -23.55 0.26
CA GLY A 54 -2.46 -24.88 0.87
C GLY A 54 -1.16 -25.40 1.49
N VAL A 55 -0.29 -24.51 1.98
CA VAL A 55 1.01 -24.88 2.59
C VAL A 55 0.98 -24.63 4.10
N PHE A 56 1.57 -25.56 4.87
CA PHE A 56 1.56 -25.50 6.34
C PHE A 56 2.96 -25.30 6.94
N ASN A 57 4.00 -25.76 6.25
CA ASN A 57 5.39 -25.63 6.68
C ASN A 57 6.14 -24.80 5.63
N TYR A 58 6.30 -23.51 5.91
CA TYR A 58 6.97 -22.57 5.02
C TYR A 58 8.07 -21.81 5.75
N LYS A 59 9.01 -21.25 4.99
CA LYS A 59 10.01 -20.32 5.49
C LYS A 59 9.87 -19.01 4.73
N VAL A 60 9.83 -17.90 5.45
CA VAL A 60 9.84 -16.56 4.86
C VAL A 60 11.27 -16.16 4.58
N GLN A 61 11.57 -15.80 3.34
CA GLN A 61 12.84 -15.21 2.94
C GLN A 61 12.61 -13.75 2.59
N GLN A 62 13.25 -12.85 3.34
CA GLN A 62 13.25 -11.42 3.01
C GLN A 62 14.43 -11.11 2.10
N TYR A 63 14.15 -10.41 1.00
CA TYR A 63 15.16 -9.84 0.12
C TYR A 63 15.34 -8.37 0.51
N GLY A 64 16.50 -8.06 1.08
CA GLY A 64 16.87 -6.67 1.36
C GLY A 64 17.21 -5.94 0.06
N LEU A 65 17.06 -4.62 0.08
CA LEU A 65 17.55 -3.79 -1.02
C LEU A 65 19.07 -3.75 -0.95
N THR A 66 19.73 -4.06 -2.08
CA THR A 66 21.16 -3.85 -2.23
C THR A 66 21.43 -2.34 -2.03
N PRO A 67 22.44 -1.92 -1.24
CA PRO A 67 22.64 -0.51 -0.85
C PRO A 67 22.85 0.54 -1.96
N GLY A 68 22.77 0.17 -3.24
CA GLY A 68 23.16 1.02 -4.36
C GLY A 68 22.14 2.09 -4.79
N ASN A 69 20.84 1.90 -4.54
CA ASN A 69 19.80 2.73 -5.16
C ASN A 69 18.87 3.36 -4.11
N VAL A 70 19.39 4.28 -3.31
CA VAL A 70 18.56 5.11 -2.41
C VAL A 70 18.14 6.37 -3.16
N PHE A 71 16.89 6.44 -3.59
CA PHE A 71 16.28 7.66 -4.14
C PHE A 71 15.65 8.47 -3.01
N VAL A 72 16.16 9.68 -2.76
CA VAL A 72 15.65 10.58 -1.72
C VAL A 72 14.63 11.54 -2.33
N ILE A 73 13.35 11.40 -1.98
CA ILE A 73 12.32 12.37 -2.36
C ILE A 73 12.26 13.46 -1.30
N ARG A 74 12.70 14.67 -1.66
CA ARG A 74 12.56 15.86 -0.81
C ARG A 74 11.25 16.57 -1.16
N LEU A 75 10.25 16.41 -0.30
CA LEU A 75 9.00 17.17 -0.38
C LEU A 75 9.22 18.56 0.24
N SER A 76 9.18 19.62 -0.57
CA SER A 76 9.13 20.99 -0.06
C SER A 76 7.67 21.45 -0.03
N SER A 77 7.09 21.61 1.16
CA SER A 77 5.86 22.40 1.30
C SER A 77 6.22 23.88 1.13
N ASN A 78 5.37 24.63 0.43
CA ASN A 78 5.51 26.08 0.32
C ASN A 78 4.78 26.78 1.48
N GLU A 79 4.95 26.26 2.70
CA GLU A 79 4.44 26.89 3.92
C GLU A 79 5.61 27.47 4.70
N THR A 80 5.46 28.71 5.14
CA THR A 80 6.42 29.48 5.94
C THR A 80 6.82 28.66 7.16
N ALA A 81 7.98 28.00 7.08
CA ALA A 81 8.42 27.03 8.06
C ALA A 81 8.62 27.66 9.45
N THR A 82 7.67 27.49 10.36
CA THR A 82 7.97 27.55 11.79
C THR A 82 8.65 26.23 12.17
N ASN A 83 9.97 26.26 12.11
CA ASN A 83 10.92 25.40 12.82
C ASN A 83 10.32 24.10 13.39
N THR A 84 10.24 23.07 12.56
CA THR A 84 10.25 21.68 13.03
C THR A 84 10.96 20.83 11.99
N VAL A 85 11.89 20.01 12.46
CA VAL A 85 12.78 19.10 11.72
C VAL A 85 12.13 18.50 10.46
N PRO A 86 12.85 18.45 9.32
CA PRO A 86 12.29 17.89 8.09
C PRO A 86 11.95 16.40 8.25
N LEU A 87 10.69 16.05 7.98
CA LEU A 87 10.24 14.66 7.85
C LEU A 87 10.78 14.07 6.54
N ASN A 88 11.75 13.16 6.65
CA ASN A 88 12.28 12.40 5.51
C ASN A 88 11.46 11.11 5.33
N TYR A 89 10.76 10.97 4.20
CA TYR A 89 10.13 9.72 3.81
C TYR A 89 11.01 8.99 2.78
N PHE A 90 11.36 7.74 3.07
CA PHE A 90 12.12 6.89 2.16
C PHE A 90 11.14 6.06 1.32
N LEU A 91 11.12 6.28 0.01
CA LEU A 91 10.34 5.48 -0.94
C LEU A 91 11.31 4.61 -1.73
N TYR A 92 11.15 3.30 -1.61
CA TYR A 92 11.96 2.33 -2.32
C TYR A 92 11.29 1.98 -3.66
N VAL A 93 12.01 2.14 -4.75
CA VAL A 93 11.58 1.73 -6.10
C VAL A 93 12.66 0.81 -6.66
N SER A 94 12.30 -0.43 -6.95
CA SER A 94 13.17 -1.41 -7.62
C SER A 94 12.88 -1.44 -9.12
N GLU A 95 13.93 -1.58 -9.94
CA GLU A 95 13.85 -1.71 -11.41
C GLU A 95 13.13 -2.98 -11.87
#